data_AF-A0A932E142-F1
#
_entry.id   AF-A0A932E142-F1
#
_cell.length_a   1.000
_cell.length_b   1.000
_cell.length_c   1.000
_cell.angle_alpha   90.00
_cell.angle_beta   90.00
_cell.angle_gamma   90.00
#
_symmetry.space_group_name_H-M   'P 1'
#
loop_
_entity.id
_entity.type
_entity.pdbx_description
1 polymer ?
#
loop_
_entity_poly.entity_id
_entity_poly.type
_entity_poly.pdbx_seq_one_letter_code
_entity_poly.pdbx_strand_id
1 'polypeptide(L)'
;MTLHRRGFALAVVVLAAAVLGSPAWAGVPTEQLKSQIDRVLKVLDDPDLKKENRAHDRRASVRRIANDIFDFSETAKRSLARHWQSRTPAEREEFVQLFGDLLERSYISKIELYGGEKIGYIGESMDGDLATVRTRIVTRHGSEIPIDYKMHHLGSRWLVYDVTIEGVSLVANYRTQFNKIIQTSSYAELVKRMKTKQEEFLEDERQRRTSQK
;
A
#
# COMPACT_ATOMS: atom_id res chain seq x y z
N MET A 1 -46.05 -71.74 13.06
CA MET A 1 -45.53 -71.15 11.81
C MET A 1 -44.65 -69.97 12.18
N THR A 2 -43.38 -70.05 11.80
CA THR A 2 -42.24 -69.24 12.23
C THR A 2 -41.99 -68.04 11.31
N LEU A 3 -41.89 -66.81 11.83
CA LEU A 3 -41.16 -65.72 11.18
C LEU A 3 -40.52 -64.80 12.26
N HIS A 4 -39.24 -65.01 12.56
CA HIS A 4 -38.06 -64.34 11.99
C HIS A 4 -37.71 -63.00 12.66
N ARG A 5 -36.80 -63.06 13.65
CA ARG A 5 -35.94 -61.95 14.07
C ARG A 5 -35.04 -61.55 12.91
N ARG A 6 -34.80 -60.25 12.72
CA ARG A 6 -33.47 -59.64 12.46
C ARG A 6 -33.60 -58.12 12.30
N GLY A 7 -32.74 -57.40 13.01
CA GLY A 7 -32.77 -55.94 13.13
C GLY A 7 -32.19 -55.20 11.94
N PHE A 8 -32.38 -53.88 11.94
CA PHE A 8 -31.69 -52.91 11.10
C PHE A 8 -31.72 -51.58 11.88
N ALA A 9 -30.59 -51.19 12.46
CA ALA A 9 -29.71 -50.12 11.97
C ALA A 9 -30.15 -48.73 12.44
N LEU A 10 -29.46 -48.25 13.48
CA LEU A 10 -29.49 -46.88 13.98
C LEU A 10 -29.01 -45.95 12.86
N ALA A 11 -29.91 -45.14 12.30
CA ALA A 11 -29.54 -44.14 11.30
C ALA A 11 -28.80 -42.99 11.99
N VAL A 12 -27.47 -43.01 11.89
CA VAL A 12 -26.63 -41.85 12.22
C VAL A 12 -26.81 -40.84 11.10
N VAL A 13 -27.59 -39.79 11.35
CA VAL A 13 -27.67 -38.61 10.49
C VAL A 13 -26.35 -37.86 10.61
N VAL A 14 -25.42 -38.11 9.68
CA VAL A 14 -24.25 -37.27 9.48
C VAL A 14 -24.72 -35.98 8.83
N LEU A 15 -24.89 -34.93 9.63
CA LEU A 15 -25.13 -33.58 9.14
C LEU A 15 -23.84 -33.07 8.50
N ALA A 16 -23.70 -33.24 7.19
CA ALA A 16 -22.63 -32.64 6.41
C ALA A 16 -22.84 -31.12 6.41
N ALA A 17 -22.18 -30.41 7.33
CA ALA A 17 -22.06 -28.96 7.28
C ALA A 17 -21.17 -28.60 6.08
N ALA A 18 -21.81 -28.32 4.94
CA ALA A 18 -21.16 -27.65 3.84
C ALA A 18 -20.70 -26.27 4.33
N VAL A 19 -19.41 -26.13 4.61
CA VAL A 19 -18.76 -24.83 4.74
C VAL A 19 -18.78 -24.20 3.35
N LEU A 20 -19.89 -23.54 3.02
CA LEU A 20 -19.97 -22.62 1.91
C LEU A 20 -19.08 -21.43 2.29
N GLY A 21 -17.81 -21.49 1.90
CA GLY A 21 -16.95 -20.33 1.87
C GLY A 21 -17.67 -19.25 1.06
N SER A 22 -18.16 -18.22 1.74
CA SER A 22 -18.78 -17.10 1.06
C SER A 22 -17.73 -16.52 0.11
N PRO A 23 -18.02 -16.34 -1.18
CA PRO A 23 -17.12 -15.58 -2.02
C PRO A 23 -16.95 -14.22 -1.35
N ALA A 24 -15.71 -13.85 -1.03
CA ALA A 24 -15.40 -12.51 -0.55
C ALA A 24 -15.77 -11.55 -1.69
N TRP A 25 -16.97 -10.98 -1.63
CA TRP A 25 -17.36 -9.89 -2.52
C TRP A 25 -16.51 -8.70 -2.10
N ALA A 26 -15.64 -8.26 -3.00
CA ALA A 26 -14.93 -7.01 -2.84
C ALA A 26 -15.97 -5.88 -2.80
N GLY A 27 -15.97 -5.07 -1.74
CA GLY A 27 -16.79 -3.87 -1.71
C GLY A 27 -16.10 -2.71 -2.43
N VAL A 28 -16.74 -1.54 -2.38
CA VAL A 28 -16.32 -0.35 -3.12
C VAL A 28 -14.85 0.05 -2.85
N PRO A 29 -14.33 0.04 -1.61
CA PRO A 29 -12.92 0.36 -1.37
C PRO A 29 -11.98 -0.64 -2.04
N THR A 30 -12.27 -1.94 -1.94
CA THR A 30 -11.46 -3.00 -2.55
C THR A 30 -11.45 -2.88 -4.07
N GLU A 31 -12.61 -2.67 -4.71
CA GLU A 31 -12.70 -2.53 -6.16
C GLU A 31 -11.96 -1.28 -6.67
N GLN A 32 -12.10 -0.14 -5.98
CA GLN A 32 -11.36 1.07 -6.34
C GLN A 32 -9.85 0.86 -6.22
N LEU A 33 -9.39 0.31 -5.09
CA LEU A 33 -7.97 0.04 -4.87
C LEU A 33 -7.42 -0.94 -5.91
N LYS A 34 -8.17 -2.02 -6.18
CA LYS A 34 -7.80 -3.02 -7.19
C LYS A 34 -7.66 -2.41 -8.57
N SER A 35 -8.63 -1.60 -9.01
CA SER A 35 -8.54 -0.92 -10.30
C SER A 35 -7.29 -0.03 -10.42
N GLN A 36 -6.91 0.66 -9.34
CA GLN A 36 -5.70 1.48 -9.36
C GLN A 36 -4.41 0.67 -9.35
N ILE A 37 -4.35 -0.42 -8.57
CA ILE A 37 -3.23 -1.36 -8.58
C ILE A 37 -3.07 -1.98 -9.97
N ASP A 38 -4.17 -2.40 -10.61
CA ASP A 38 -4.17 -2.95 -11.97
C ASP A 38 -3.57 -1.94 -12.99
N ARG A 39 -3.80 -0.62 -12.82
CA ARG A 39 -3.14 0.42 -13.63
C ARG A 39 -1.63 0.45 -13.42
N VAL A 40 -1.15 0.32 -12.18
CA VAL A 40 0.29 0.25 -11.88
C VAL A 40 0.90 -1.00 -12.50
N LEU A 41 0.27 -2.17 -12.31
CA LEU A 41 0.75 -3.43 -12.89
C LEU A 41 0.83 -3.36 -14.40
N LYS A 42 -0.17 -2.75 -15.07
CA LYS A 42 -0.14 -2.52 -16.51
C LYS A 42 1.06 -1.67 -16.97
N VAL A 43 1.42 -0.64 -16.21
CA VAL A 43 2.63 0.17 -16.50
C VAL A 43 3.90 -0.64 -16.30
N LEU A 44 3.96 -1.45 -15.25
CA LEU A 44 5.12 -2.30 -14.97
C LEU A 44 5.25 -3.45 -15.97
N ASP A 45 4.14 -3.93 -16.54
CA ASP A 45 4.12 -5.01 -17.52
C ASP A 45 4.28 -4.58 -18.98
N ASP A 46 4.19 -3.29 -19.28
CA ASP A 46 4.37 -2.74 -20.61
C ASP A 46 5.80 -3.05 -21.14
N PRO A 47 5.94 -3.84 -22.23
CA PRO A 47 7.24 -4.22 -22.77
C PRO A 47 8.13 -3.05 -23.21
N ASP A 48 7.53 -1.94 -23.63
CA ASP A 48 8.27 -0.75 -24.02
C ASP A 48 8.81 -0.01 -22.79
N LEU A 49 7.98 0.10 -21.74
CA LEU A 49 8.39 0.71 -20.48
C LEU A 49 9.35 -0.16 -19.67
N LYS A 50 9.43 -1.47 -19.90
CA LYS A 50 10.41 -2.37 -19.27
C LYS A 50 11.85 -2.13 -19.74
N LYS A 51 12.06 -1.45 -20.87
CA LYS A 51 13.41 -1.16 -21.39
C LYS A 51 14.18 -0.29 -20.40
N GLU A 52 15.48 -0.56 -20.28
CA GLU A 52 16.36 0.13 -19.31
C GLU A 52 16.37 1.65 -19.52
N ASN A 53 16.41 2.10 -20.78
CA ASN A 53 16.37 3.52 -21.15
C ASN A 53 14.99 4.19 -20.95
N ARG A 54 13.96 3.43 -20.53
CA ARG A 54 12.61 3.93 -20.25
C ARG A 54 12.26 3.93 -18.76
N ALA A 55 13.24 3.64 -17.89
CA ALA A 55 13.05 3.63 -16.44
C ALA A 55 12.46 4.94 -15.91
N HIS A 56 12.92 6.08 -16.41
CA HIS A 56 12.36 7.38 -16.02
C HIS A 56 10.87 7.51 -16.34
N ASP A 57 10.46 7.15 -17.55
CA ASP A 57 9.06 7.32 -17.99
C ASP A 57 8.13 6.33 -17.26
N ARG A 58 8.65 5.13 -16.99
CA ARG A 58 7.98 4.12 -16.15
C ARG A 58 7.75 4.66 -14.75
N ARG A 59 8.78 5.18 -14.08
CA ARG A 59 8.67 5.79 -12.74
C ARG A 59 7.73 6.98 -12.72
N ALA A 60 7.81 7.88 -13.70
CA ALA A 60 6.90 9.02 -13.82
C ALA A 60 5.44 8.58 -13.97
N SER A 61 5.19 7.49 -14.69
CA SER A 61 3.85 6.91 -14.84
C SER A 61 3.35 6.26 -13.55
N VAL A 62 4.21 5.51 -12.85
CA VAL A 62 3.89 4.96 -11.52
C VAL A 62 3.59 6.07 -10.52
N ARG A 63 4.40 7.14 -10.47
CA ARG A 63 4.17 8.31 -9.61
C ARG A 63 2.80 8.93 -9.86
N ARG A 64 2.42 9.13 -11.12
CA ARG A 64 1.11 9.69 -11.48
C ARG A 64 -0.04 8.84 -10.94
N ILE A 65 0.06 7.52 -11.05
CA ILE A 65 -0.97 6.61 -10.54
C ILE A 65 -0.93 6.56 -9.01
N ALA A 66 0.24 6.63 -8.39
CA ALA A 66 0.36 6.69 -6.93
C ALA A 66 -0.36 7.92 -6.36
N ASN A 67 -0.28 9.08 -7.02
CA ASN A 67 -1.06 10.27 -6.66
C ASN A 67 -2.58 10.08 -6.78
N ASP A 68 -3.03 9.08 -7.55
CA ASP A 68 -4.45 8.70 -7.62
C ASP A 68 -4.85 7.70 -6.53
N ILE A 69 -3.89 6.96 -5.97
CA ILE A 69 -4.11 5.95 -4.94
C ILE A 69 -4.03 6.56 -3.55
N PHE A 70 -3.06 7.45 -3.32
CA PHE A 70 -2.70 7.93 -2.00
C PHE A 70 -3.17 9.36 -1.74
N ASP A 71 -3.66 9.61 -0.53
CA ASP A 71 -3.70 10.96 0.03
C ASP A 71 -2.38 11.20 0.79
N PHE A 72 -1.39 11.75 0.08
CA PHE A 72 -0.10 12.11 0.69
C PHE A 72 -0.22 13.21 1.73
N SER A 73 -1.24 14.08 1.64
CA SER A 73 -1.50 15.11 2.64
C SER A 73 -1.94 14.48 3.96
N GLU A 74 -2.93 13.58 3.93
CA GLU A 74 -3.39 12.88 5.12
C GLU A 74 -2.31 11.92 5.66
N THR A 75 -1.55 11.26 4.79
CA THR A 75 -0.38 10.44 5.17
C THR A 75 0.64 11.29 5.94
N ALA A 76 1.05 12.44 5.38
CA ALA A 76 2.01 13.35 6.00
C ALA A 76 1.50 13.92 7.33
N LYS A 77 0.26 14.39 7.37
CA LYS A 77 -0.40 14.89 8.58
C LYS A 77 -0.40 13.85 9.69
N ARG A 78 -0.75 12.60 9.38
CA ARG A 78 -0.75 11.52 10.38
C ARG A 78 0.66 11.11 10.81
N SER A 79 1.65 11.21 9.93
CA SER A 79 3.05 10.96 10.28
C SER A 79 3.63 12.08 11.14
N LEU A 80 3.32 13.34 10.87
CA LEU A 80 3.81 14.48 11.67
C LEU A 80 3.05 14.61 13.01
N ALA A 81 1.81 14.09 13.06
CA ALA A 81 0.99 13.95 14.26
C ALA A 81 0.87 15.27 15.05
N ARG A 82 1.20 15.27 16.34
CA ARG A 82 1.12 16.47 17.21
C ARG A 82 1.92 17.67 16.69
N HIS A 83 2.95 17.43 15.88
CA HIS A 83 3.79 18.48 15.32
C HIS A 83 3.17 19.16 14.10
N TRP A 84 2.05 18.65 13.56
CA TRP A 84 1.36 19.21 12.40
C TRP A 84 0.64 20.54 12.70
N GLN A 85 -0.01 20.62 13.86
CA GLN A 85 -0.91 21.75 14.14
C GLN A 85 -0.15 23.07 14.24
N SER A 86 1.10 23.04 14.70
CA SER A 86 1.99 24.20 14.80
C SER A 86 2.70 24.58 13.51
N ARG A 87 2.39 23.93 12.38
CA ARG A 87 2.92 24.28 11.05
C ARG A 87 2.01 25.25 10.33
N THR A 88 2.63 26.22 9.68
CA THR A 88 1.98 27.13 8.74
C THR A 88 1.50 26.36 7.50
N PRO A 89 0.56 26.91 6.71
CA PRO A 89 0.15 26.30 5.45
C PRO A 89 1.32 25.98 4.50
N ALA A 90 2.29 26.90 4.37
CA ALA A 90 3.47 26.70 3.53
C ALA A 90 4.36 25.57 4.03
N GLU A 91 4.62 25.48 5.34
CA GLU A 91 5.39 24.37 5.92
C GLU A 91 4.68 23.02 5.75
N ARG A 92 3.35 23.00 5.85
CA ARG A 92 2.56 21.78 5.61
C ARG A 92 2.69 21.32 4.17
N GLU A 93 2.54 22.23 3.21
CA GLU A 93 2.68 21.92 1.78
C GLU A 93 4.09 21.41 1.46
N GLU A 94 5.13 22.12 1.93
CA GLU A 94 6.52 21.70 1.75
C GLU A 94 6.77 20.32 2.34
N PHE A 95 6.27 20.05 3.55
CA PHE A 95 6.43 18.75 4.19
C PHE A 95 5.71 17.62 3.44
N VAL A 96 4.51 17.88 2.91
CA VAL A 96 3.78 16.91 2.09
C VAL A 96 4.59 16.52 0.86
N GLN A 97 5.16 17.51 0.16
CA GLN A 97 6.01 17.26 -1.01
C GLN A 97 7.26 16.47 -0.64
N LEU A 98 8.01 16.92 0.37
CA LEU A 98 9.23 16.24 0.81
C LEU A 98 8.97 14.81 1.29
N PHE A 99 7.84 14.57 1.95
CA PHE A 99 7.49 13.25 2.44
C PHE A 99 7.03 12.33 1.30
N GLY A 100 6.20 12.83 0.37
CA GLY A 100 5.82 12.10 -0.84
C GLY A 100 7.06 11.63 -1.61
N ASP A 101 8.02 12.54 -1.84
CA ASP A 101 9.25 12.18 -2.53
C ASP A 101 10.09 11.18 -1.73
N LEU A 102 10.15 11.31 -0.40
CA LEU A 102 10.84 10.34 0.47
C LEU A 102 10.23 8.94 0.34
N LEU A 103 8.89 8.84 0.32
CA LEU A 103 8.20 7.57 0.16
C LEU A 103 8.45 6.99 -1.23
N GLU A 104 8.36 7.78 -2.28
CA GLU A 104 8.67 7.32 -3.62
C GLU A 104 10.08 6.72 -3.69
N ARG A 105 11.09 7.45 -3.23
CA ARG A 105 12.48 6.97 -3.22
C ARG A 105 12.66 5.67 -2.44
N SER A 106 11.93 5.52 -1.34
CA SER A 106 12.04 4.36 -0.45
C SER A 106 11.43 3.08 -1.02
N TYR A 107 10.47 3.22 -1.95
CA TYR A 107 9.64 2.08 -2.41
C TYR A 107 9.61 1.88 -3.93
N ILE A 108 9.94 2.88 -4.75
CA ILE A 108 9.84 2.78 -6.21
C ILE A 108 10.70 1.64 -6.76
N SER A 109 11.92 1.46 -6.25
CA SER A 109 12.79 0.36 -6.66
C SER A 109 12.19 -1.00 -6.36
N LYS A 110 11.50 -1.17 -5.22
CA LYS A 110 10.80 -2.41 -4.86
C LYS A 110 9.59 -2.66 -5.76
N ILE A 111 8.86 -1.61 -6.13
CA ILE A 111 7.73 -1.70 -7.05
C ILE A 111 8.22 -2.13 -8.44
N GLU A 112 9.37 -1.62 -8.89
CA GLU A 112 9.98 -2.01 -10.17
C GLU A 112 10.49 -3.45 -10.20
N LEU A 113 10.70 -4.09 -9.04
CA LEU A 113 11.04 -5.52 -8.96
C LEU A 113 9.84 -6.44 -9.21
N TYR A 114 8.64 -5.89 -9.44
CA TYR A 114 7.46 -6.68 -9.79
C TYR A 114 7.77 -7.65 -10.93
N GLY A 115 7.55 -8.93 -10.65
CA GLY A 115 7.87 -10.04 -11.51
C GLY A 115 6.64 -10.89 -11.84
N GLY A 116 5.43 -10.36 -11.71
CA GLY A 116 4.20 -11.15 -11.92
C GLY A 116 3.66 -11.80 -10.64
N GLU A 117 4.06 -11.31 -9.46
CA GLU A 117 3.48 -11.75 -8.19
C GLU A 117 1.95 -11.57 -8.21
N LYS A 118 1.23 -12.52 -7.59
CA LYS A 118 -0.23 -12.45 -7.49
C LYS A 118 -0.62 -11.67 -6.25
N ILE A 119 -1.55 -10.73 -6.42
CA ILE A 119 -2.16 -9.98 -5.31
C ILE A 119 -3.50 -10.64 -4.99
N GLY A 120 -3.59 -11.24 -3.81
CA GLY A 120 -4.84 -11.77 -3.27
C GLY A 120 -5.52 -10.73 -2.39
N TYR A 121 -6.79 -10.42 -2.64
CA TYR A 121 -7.60 -9.57 -1.77
C TYR A 121 -8.32 -10.47 -0.76
N ILE A 122 -7.90 -10.40 0.50
CA ILE A 122 -8.35 -11.34 1.55
C ILE A 122 -9.59 -10.85 2.30
N GLY A 123 -9.92 -9.57 2.18
CA GLY A 123 -11.16 -9.00 2.68
C GLY A 123 -11.04 -7.52 2.97
N GLU A 124 -12.15 -6.92 3.38
CA GLU A 124 -12.22 -5.52 3.79
C GLU A 124 -12.99 -5.35 5.09
N SER A 125 -12.81 -4.21 5.74
CA SER A 125 -13.65 -3.75 6.85
C SER A 125 -13.83 -2.24 6.75
N MET A 126 -15.03 -1.75 7.06
CA MET A 126 -15.39 -0.34 6.98
C MET A 126 -15.90 0.17 8.33
N ASP A 127 -15.62 1.43 8.62
CA ASP A 127 -16.11 2.20 9.77
C ASP A 127 -16.35 3.64 9.31
N GLY A 128 -17.61 3.94 8.94
CA GLY A 128 -17.99 5.22 8.34
C GLY A 128 -17.18 5.53 7.08
N ASP A 129 -16.47 6.65 7.10
CA ASP A 129 -15.59 7.11 6.02
C ASP A 129 -14.18 6.50 6.07
N LEU A 130 -13.96 5.46 6.88
CA LEU A 130 -12.70 4.72 6.96
C LEU A 130 -12.89 3.29 6.47
N ALA A 131 -11.86 2.75 5.81
CA ALA A 131 -11.82 1.37 5.38
C ALA A 131 -10.42 0.79 5.58
N THR A 132 -10.34 -0.54 5.74
CA THR A 132 -9.11 -1.30 5.63
C THR A 132 -9.32 -2.40 4.60
N VAL A 133 -8.56 -2.34 3.50
CA VAL A 133 -8.52 -3.41 2.50
C VAL A 133 -7.29 -4.26 2.80
N ARG A 134 -7.51 -5.54 3.07
CA ARG A 134 -6.46 -6.49 3.40
C ARG A 134 -6.09 -7.28 2.16
N THR A 135 -4.80 -7.40 1.91
CA THR A 135 -4.26 -8.11 0.76
C THR A 135 -3.08 -9.00 1.15
N ARG A 136 -2.67 -9.87 0.24
CA ARG A 136 -1.44 -10.64 0.32
C ARG A 136 -0.75 -10.66 -1.04
N ILE A 137 0.56 -10.42 -1.05
CA ILE A 137 1.39 -10.65 -2.24
C ILE A 137 1.98 -12.06 -2.13
N VAL A 138 1.72 -12.89 -3.13
CA VAL A 138 2.33 -14.22 -3.23
C VAL A 138 3.59 -14.10 -4.10
N THR A 139 4.76 -14.26 -3.48
CA THR A 139 6.04 -14.20 -4.19
C THR A 139 6.21 -15.41 -5.10
N ARG A 140 7.15 -15.33 -6.05
CA ARG A 140 7.50 -16.46 -6.93
C ARG A 140 7.92 -17.73 -6.18
N HIS A 141 8.43 -17.59 -4.96
CA HIS A 141 8.85 -18.69 -4.09
C HIS A 141 7.74 -19.20 -3.18
N GLY A 142 6.51 -18.66 -3.31
CA GLY A 142 5.34 -19.09 -2.53
C GLY A 142 5.21 -18.44 -1.16
N SER A 143 6.10 -17.53 -0.77
CA SER A 143 5.95 -16.75 0.45
C SER A 143 4.80 -15.75 0.31
N GLU A 144 4.03 -15.56 1.37
CA GLU A 144 2.92 -14.61 1.40
C GLU A 144 3.29 -13.39 2.25
N ILE A 145 3.20 -12.20 1.65
CA ILE A 145 3.48 -10.93 2.33
C ILE A 145 2.14 -10.23 2.56
N PRO A 146 1.62 -10.17 3.80
CA PRO A 146 0.38 -9.47 4.10
C PRO A 146 0.57 -7.96 4.01
N ILE A 147 -0.38 -7.29 3.35
CA ILE A 147 -0.42 -5.84 3.21
C ILE A 147 -1.84 -5.33 3.47
N ASP A 148 -1.98 -4.47 4.47
CA ASP A 148 -3.23 -3.78 4.78
C ASP A 148 -3.16 -2.32 4.32
N TYR A 149 -4.13 -1.92 3.51
CA TYR A 149 -4.31 -0.55 3.03
C TYR A 149 -5.38 0.13 3.86
N LYS A 150 -5.00 1.14 4.64
CA LYS A 150 -5.96 1.97 5.37
C LYS A 150 -6.36 3.14 4.50
N MET A 151 -7.65 3.24 4.27
CA MET A 151 -8.24 4.18 3.33
C MET A 151 -9.23 5.09 4.04
N HIS A 152 -9.39 6.29 3.51
CA HIS A 152 -10.48 7.19 3.87
C HIS A 152 -11.28 7.59 2.63
N HIS A 153 -12.53 7.92 2.84
CA HIS A 153 -13.43 8.37 1.80
C HIS A 153 -13.34 9.88 1.65
N LEU A 154 -13.04 10.36 0.44
CA LEU A 154 -12.99 11.77 0.09
C LEU A 154 -13.80 12.02 -1.18
N GLY A 155 -14.98 12.62 -1.03
CA GLY A 155 -15.92 12.83 -2.14
C GLY A 155 -16.48 11.50 -2.62
N SER A 156 -16.04 11.04 -3.79
CA SER A 156 -16.43 9.74 -4.38
C SER A 156 -15.28 8.73 -4.42
N ARG A 157 -14.14 9.06 -3.80
CA ARG A 157 -12.89 8.31 -3.91
C ARG A 157 -12.47 7.74 -2.56
N TRP A 158 -12.00 6.50 -2.57
CA TRP A 158 -11.25 5.92 -1.47
C TRP A 158 -9.76 6.14 -1.72
N LEU A 159 -9.09 6.84 -0.81
CA LEU A 159 -7.66 7.14 -0.90
C LEU A 159 -6.91 6.46 0.25
N VAL A 160 -5.74 5.90 -0.05
CA VAL A 160 -4.87 5.28 0.94
C VAL A 160 -4.14 6.38 1.73
N TYR A 161 -4.21 6.33 3.06
CA TYR A 161 -3.44 7.23 3.93
C TYR A 161 -2.38 6.49 4.76
N ASP A 162 -2.43 5.16 4.82
CA ASP A 162 -1.43 4.33 5.51
C ASP A 162 -1.40 2.93 4.90
N VAL A 163 -0.21 2.31 4.94
CA VAL A 163 0.01 0.93 4.50
C VAL A 163 0.73 0.20 5.61
N THR A 164 0.22 -0.98 5.96
CA THR A 164 0.86 -1.87 6.93
C THR A 164 1.40 -3.08 6.19
N ILE A 165 2.72 -3.26 6.21
CA ILE A 165 3.40 -4.40 5.57
C ILE A 165 3.97 -5.26 6.68
N GLU A 166 3.61 -6.55 6.72
CA GLU A 166 4.07 -7.49 7.77
C GLU A 166 3.87 -6.93 9.20
N GLY A 167 2.72 -6.27 9.42
CA GLY A 167 2.37 -5.67 10.72
C GLY A 167 3.01 -4.31 11.00
N VAL A 168 3.88 -3.78 10.13
CA VAL A 168 4.55 -2.49 10.31
C VAL A 168 3.85 -1.40 9.50
N SER A 169 3.17 -0.48 10.19
CA SER A 169 2.54 0.70 9.59
C SER A 169 3.59 1.72 9.17
N LEU A 170 3.50 2.16 7.91
CA LEU A 170 4.33 3.21 7.34
C LEU A 170 4.17 4.51 8.12
N VAL A 171 2.92 4.93 8.38
CA VAL A 171 2.64 6.15 9.13
C VAL A 171 3.21 6.09 10.54
N ALA A 172 3.01 4.97 11.25
CA ALA A 172 3.49 4.80 12.62
C ALA A 172 5.03 4.79 12.70
N ASN A 173 5.68 4.11 11.75
CA ASN A 173 7.13 4.07 11.64
C ASN A 173 7.70 5.48 11.45
N TYR A 174 7.23 6.22 10.44
CA TYR A 174 7.72 7.58 10.18
C TYR A 174 7.36 8.55 11.30
N ARG A 175 6.19 8.41 11.93
CA ARG A 175 5.82 9.20 13.12
C ARG A 175 6.84 9.06 14.24
N THR A 176 7.30 7.84 14.50
CA THR A 176 8.33 7.57 15.51
C THR A 176 9.64 8.27 15.17
N GLN A 177 10.08 8.17 13.92
CA GLN A 177 11.32 8.79 13.44
C GLN A 177 11.25 10.32 13.46
N PHE A 178 10.18 10.91 12.92
CA PHE A 178 9.98 12.36 12.88
C PHE A 178 9.86 12.92 14.28
N ASN A 179 9.10 12.26 15.15
CA ASN A 179 9.00 12.69 16.54
C ASN A 179 10.36 12.70 17.24
N LYS A 180 11.17 11.66 17.05
CA LYS A 180 12.52 11.59 17.63
C LYS A 180 13.37 12.77 17.17
N ILE A 181 13.43 13.03 15.86
CA ILE A 181 14.23 14.14 15.30
C ILE A 181 13.75 15.49 15.83
N ILE A 182 12.44 15.73 15.85
CA ILE A 182 11.89 17.02 16.30
C ILE A 182 12.14 17.25 17.80
N GLN A 183 12.03 16.20 18.63
CA GLN A 183 12.26 16.31 20.06
C GLN A 183 13.74 16.46 20.43
N THR A 184 14.65 15.84 19.68
CA THR A 184 16.11 15.95 19.92
C THR A 184 16.73 17.17 19.27
N SER A 185 16.06 17.75 18.28
CA SER A 185 16.59 18.85 17.47
C SER A 185 15.48 19.84 17.17
N SER A 186 14.91 19.82 15.96
CA SER A 186 13.84 20.75 15.59
C SER A 186 13.10 20.26 14.34
N TYR A 187 11.97 20.90 14.02
CA TYR A 187 11.30 20.69 12.74
C TYR A 187 12.14 21.16 11.55
N ALA A 188 12.85 22.29 11.68
CA ALA A 188 13.76 22.77 10.64
C ALA A 188 14.86 21.74 10.32
N GLU A 189 15.38 21.06 11.35
CA GLU A 189 16.36 19.99 11.16
C GLU A 189 15.77 18.76 10.47
N LEU A 190 14.52 18.38 10.78
CA LEU A 190 13.81 17.33 10.04
C LEU A 190 13.70 17.68 8.55
N VAL A 191 13.20 18.89 8.24
CA VAL A 191 13.04 19.37 6.85
C VAL A 191 14.39 19.40 6.13
N LYS A 192 15.44 19.91 6.79
CA LYS A 192 16.80 19.91 6.24
C LYS A 192 17.27 18.51 5.85
N ARG A 193 17.10 17.52 6.74
CA ARG A 193 17.46 16.11 6.44
C ARG A 193 16.68 15.53 5.27
N MET A 194 15.40 15.87 5.14
CA MET A 194 14.57 15.42 4.03
C MET A 194 15.01 16.04 2.70
N LYS A 195 15.39 17.33 2.69
CA LYS A 195 15.94 18.03 1.52
C LYS A 195 17.29 17.47 1.09
N THR A 196 18.22 17.26 2.02
CA THR A 196 19.52 16.65 1.69
C THR A 196 19.35 15.28 1.03
N LYS A 197 18.46 14.43 1.56
CA LYS A 197 18.15 13.14 0.93
C LYS A 197 17.47 13.26 -0.44
N GLN A 198 16.73 14.34 -0.69
CA GLN A 198 16.10 14.60 -1.98
C GLN A 198 17.17 15.01 -3.01
N GLU A 199 18.10 15.89 -2.63
CA GLU A 199 19.22 16.33 -3.46
C GLU A 199 20.11 15.16 -3.87
N GLU A 200 20.56 14.34 -2.90
CA GLU A 200 21.38 13.13 -3.15
C GLU A 200 20.71 12.20 -4.18
N PHE A 201 19.40 11.97 -4.05
CA PHE A 201 18.67 11.12 -4.98
C PHE A 201 18.53 11.74 -6.38
N LEU A 202 18.29 13.04 -6.48
CA LEU A 202 18.20 13.72 -7.77
C LEU A 202 19.55 13.69 -8.51
N GLU A 203 20.66 13.76 -7.78
CA GLU A 203 22.00 13.58 -8.33
C GLU A 203 22.21 12.16 -8.84
N ASP A 204 21.85 11.14 -8.05
CA ASP A 204 21.90 9.73 -8.47
C ASP A 204 21.07 9.48 -9.74
N GLU A 205 19.85 10.02 -9.82
CA GLU A 205 19.02 9.87 -11.02
C GLU A 205 19.62 10.58 -12.24
N ARG A 206 20.19 11.77 -12.07
CA ARG A 206 20.87 12.50 -13.15
C ARG A 206 22.04 11.69 -13.69
N GLN A 207 22.86 11.14 -12.80
CA GLN A 207 24.00 10.30 -13.17
C GLN A 207 23.56 9.03 -13.94
N ARG A 208 22.49 8.37 -13.49
CA ARG A 208 21.94 7.20 -14.21
C ARG A 208 21.45 7.54 -15.61
N ARG A 209 20.81 8.70 -15.78
CA ARG A 209 20.37 9.16 -17.11
C ARG A 209 21.53 9.47 -18.04
N THR A 210 22.61 10.06 -17.54
CA THR A 210 23.80 10.33 -18.37
C THR A 210 24.52 9.05 -18.78
N SER A 211 24.50 8.01 -17.94
CA SER A 211 25.12 6.72 -18.25
C SER A 211 24.28 5.80 -19.14
N GLN A 212 22.97 6.06 -19.27
CA GLN A 212 22.04 5.30 -20.13
C GLN A 212 21.82 5.93 -21.52
N LYS A 213 22.39 7.11 -21.78
CA LYS A 213 22.42 7.76 -23.11
C LYS A 213 23.67 7.36 -23.86
#